data_AF-A0A260BDH8-F1
#
_entry.id   AF-A0A260BDH8-F1
#
_cell.length_a   1.000
_cell.length_b   1.000
_cell.length_c   1.000
_cell.angle_alpha   90.00
_cell.angle_beta   90.00
_cell.angle_gamma   90.00
#
_symmetry.space_group_name_H-M   'P 1'
#
loop_
_entity.id
_entity.type
_entity.pdbx_description
1 polymer ?
#
loop_
_entity_poly.entity_id
_entity_poly.type
_entity_poly.pdbx_seq_one_letter_code
_entity_poly.pdbx_strand_id
1 'polypeptide(L)'
;MAIWRQNTRQGTESHFPPSPLPTGWDEYIGQFWPDIFELFASVPAANEPASVEFLTTVLQATCERVITWLTEIGVRYEKDENLNDYCWWDRREF
;
A
#
# COMPACT_ATOMS: atom_id res chain seq x y z
N MET A 1 37.10 3.68 46.83
CA MET A 1 36.84 3.32 45.42
C MET A 1 35.73 2.29 45.40
N ALA A 2 34.52 2.69 45.00
CA ALA A 2 33.37 1.80 44.87
C ALA A 2 33.05 1.64 43.38
N ILE A 3 32.99 0.40 42.91
CA ILE A 3 32.66 0.03 41.53
C ILE A 3 31.14 -0.13 41.45
N TRP A 4 30.46 0.79 40.78
CA TRP A 4 29.03 0.68 40.47
C TRP A 4 28.83 -0.11 39.16
N ARG A 5 27.98 -1.14 39.22
CA ARG A 5 27.35 -1.73 38.02
C ARG A 5 26.14 -0.89 37.62
N GLN A 6 26.03 -0.52 36.34
CA GLN A 6 24.87 -0.68 35.44
C GLN A 6 24.96 0.30 34.25
N ASN A 7 24.58 -0.22 33.07
CA ASN A 7 24.10 0.49 31.86
C ASN A 7 25.10 1.44 31.16
N THR A 8 25.22 1.53 29.84
CA THR A 8 24.31 1.31 28.72
C THR A 8 25.19 1.38 27.46
N ARG A 9 25.27 0.34 26.63
CA ARG A 9 25.73 0.48 25.24
C ARG A 9 24.48 0.71 24.39
N GLN A 10 24.10 1.99 24.25
CA GLN A 10 24.17 2.70 22.97
C GLN A 10 23.60 1.91 21.80
N GLY A 11 22.28 2.02 21.66
CA GLY A 11 21.65 2.49 20.41
C GLY A 11 21.96 1.70 19.15
N THR A 12 21.48 0.47 19.05
CA THR A 12 20.69 0.14 17.86
C THR A 12 19.28 0.60 18.16
N GLU A 13 19.05 1.92 18.00
CA GLU A 13 17.71 2.38 17.69
C GLU A 13 17.31 1.60 16.45
N SER A 14 16.47 0.60 16.67
CA SER A 14 15.72 -0.02 15.62
C SER A 14 15.05 1.12 14.87
N HIS A 15 15.62 1.47 13.71
CA HIS A 15 15.01 2.32 12.71
C HIS A 15 13.78 1.59 12.18
N PHE A 16 12.80 1.37 13.05
CA PHE A 16 11.49 0.94 12.62
C PHE A 16 10.89 2.14 11.89
N PRO A 17 10.50 1.99 10.62
CA PRO A 17 9.68 3.00 9.97
C PRO A 17 8.42 3.19 10.83
N PRO A 18 7.94 4.44 11.01
CA PRO A 18 6.74 4.65 11.80
C PRO A 18 5.59 3.85 11.20
N SER A 19 4.75 3.34 12.09
CA SER A 19 3.74 2.33 11.83
C SER A 19 2.71 2.79 10.78
N PRO A 20 2.08 1.85 10.01
CA PRO A 20 0.91 2.12 9.17
C PRO A 20 -0.32 2.40 10.03
N LEU A 21 -0.18 3.32 10.97
CA LEU A 21 -1.24 3.70 11.89
C LEU A 21 -2.32 4.45 11.11
N PRO A 22 -3.59 4.28 11.52
CA PRO A 22 -4.79 4.72 10.78
C PRO A 22 -4.77 6.19 10.32
N THR A 23 -4.04 7.05 11.03
CA THR A 23 -4.11 8.50 10.88
C THR A 23 -3.72 9.02 9.49
N GLY A 24 -2.77 8.38 8.79
CA GLY A 24 -2.41 8.73 7.41
C GLY A 24 -3.13 7.89 6.36
N TRP A 25 -3.69 6.75 6.76
CA TRP A 25 -4.41 5.86 5.86
C TRP A 25 -5.69 6.49 5.35
N ASP A 26 -6.41 7.21 6.21
CA ASP A 26 -7.63 7.93 5.83
C ASP A 26 -7.34 9.02 4.78
N GLU A 27 -6.17 9.67 4.85
CA GLU A 27 -5.76 10.66 3.85
C GLU A 27 -5.42 10.00 2.51
N TYR A 28 -4.63 8.92 2.52
CA TYR A 28 -4.30 8.18 1.31
C TYR A 28 -5.54 7.57 0.64
N ILE A 29 -6.44 6.98 1.43
CA ILE A 29 -7.71 6.46 0.94
C ILE A 29 -8.61 7.58 0.45
N GLY A 30 -8.67 8.71 1.15
CA GLY A 30 -9.47 9.87 0.75
C GLY A 30 -9.08 10.41 -0.63
N GLN A 31 -7.79 10.35 -0.98
CA GLN A 31 -7.29 10.75 -2.31
C GLN A 31 -7.50 9.67 -3.38
N PHE A 32 -7.45 8.39 -3.00
CA PHE A 32 -7.55 7.24 -3.91
C PHE A 32 -8.98 6.86 -4.28
N TRP A 33 -9.90 6.96 -3.33
CA TRP A 33 -11.26 6.45 -3.45
C TRP A 33 -12.09 7.08 -4.59
N PRO A 34 -11.96 8.40 -4.88
CA PRO A 34 -12.63 9.01 -6.04
C PRO A 34 -12.28 8.32 -7.37
N ASP A 35 -11.00 8.00 -7.61
CA ASP A 35 -10.55 7.36 -8.85
C ASP A 35 -11.18 5.97 -9.04
N ILE A 36 -11.24 5.20 -7.95
CA ILE A 36 -11.88 3.87 -7.97
C ILE A 36 -13.39 3.99 -8.18
N PHE A 37 -14.02 4.98 -7.55
CA PHE A 37 -15.43 5.22 -7.76
C PHE A 37 -15.75 5.63 -9.20
N GLU A 38 -14.93 6.47 -9.83
CA GLU A 38 -15.12 6.85 -11.23
C GLU A 38 -15.04 5.63 -12.17
N LEU A 39 -14.08 4.72 -11.93
CA LEU A 39 -13.97 3.47 -12.68
C LEU A 39 -15.21 2.60 -12.50
N PHE A 40 -15.70 2.40 -11.28
CA PHE A 40 -16.90 1.58 -11.05
C PHE A 40 -18.20 2.27 -11.49
N ALA A 41 -18.26 3.61 -11.47
CA ALA A 41 -19.41 4.35 -11.97
C ALA A 41 -19.59 4.20 -13.49
N SER A 42 -18.54 3.78 -14.21
CA SER A 42 -18.65 3.42 -15.62
C SER A 42 -19.37 2.09 -15.86
N VAL A 43 -19.49 1.23 -14.85
CA VAL A 43 -20.15 -0.06 -14.96
C VAL A 43 -21.67 0.15 -15.05
N PRO A 44 -22.33 -0.35 -16.11
CA PRO A 44 -23.78 -0.26 -16.25
C PRO A 44 -24.53 -0.91 -15.08
N ALA A 45 -25.75 -0.47 -14.84
CA ALA A 45 -26.57 -1.04 -13.79
C ALA A 45 -26.93 -2.52 -14.09
N ALA A 46 -27.38 -3.24 -13.06
CA ALA A 46 -27.85 -4.60 -13.25
C ALA A 46 -28.99 -4.64 -14.29
N ASN A 47 -28.87 -5.59 -15.24
CA ASN A 47 -29.77 -5.76 -16.40
C ASN A 47 -29.62 -4.72 -17.52
N GLU A 48 -28.62 -3.84 -17.46
CA GLU A 48 -28.22 -3.01 -18.60
C GLU A 48 -27.23 -3.77 -19.51
N PRO A 49 -27.23 -3.52 -20.82
CA PRO A 49 -26.28 -4.16 -21.73
C PRO A 49 -24.83 -3.77 -21.44
N ALA A 50 -23.97 -4.76 -21.27
CA ALA A 50 -22.52 -4.60 -21.21
C ALA A 50 -21.85 -5.80 -21.89
N SER A 51 -20.70 -5.59 -22.54
CA SER A 51 -19.90 -6.69 -23.06
C SER A 51 -18.94 -7.23 -21.99
N VAL A 52 -18.54 -8.49 -22.12
CA VAL A 52 -17.54 -9.11 -21.22
C VAL A 52 -16.21 -8.38 -21.34
N GLU A 53 -15.85 -7.95 -22.56
CA GLU A 53 -14.64 -7.18 -22.83
C GLU A 53 -14.66 -5.85 -22.07
N PHE A 54 -15.78 -5.13 -22.09
CA PHE A 54 -15.92 -3.87 -21.35
C PHE A 54 -15.72 -4.08 -19.84
N LEU A 55 -16.40 -5.06 -19.25
CA LEU A 55 -16.27 -5.36 -17.81
C LEU A 55 -14.83 -5.78 -17.45
N THR A 56 -14.18 -6.53 -18.34
CA THR A 56 -12.78 -6.94 -18.18
C THR A 56 -11.85 -5.72 -18.20
N THR A 57 -12.08 -4.77 -19.11
CA THR A 57 -11.30 -3.52 -19.18
C THR A 57 -11.45 -2.69 -17.90
N VAL A 58 -12.67 -2.55 -17.37
CA VAL A 58 -12.89 -1.82 -16.10
C VAL A 58 -12.15 -2.50 -14.95
N LEU A 59 -12.22 -3.84 -14.85
CA LEU A 59 -11.51 -4.58 -13.81
C LEU A 59 -9.99 -4.43 -13.94
N GLN A 60 -9.45 -4.50 -15.17
CA GLN A 60 -8.02 -4.31 -15.43
C GLN A 60 -7.55 -2.92 -15.02
N ALA A 61 -8.25 -1.87 -15.46
CA ALA A 61 -7.95 -0.49 -15.09
C ALA A 61 -8.01 -0.27 -13.56
N THR A 62 -8.96 -0.92 -12.88
CA THR A 62 -9.08 -0.87 -11.42
C THR A 62 -7.88 -1.51 -10.75
N CYS A 63 -7.48 -2.72 -11.18
CA CYS A 63 -6.30 -3.41 -10.66
C CYS A 63 -5.02 -2.58 -10.89
N GLU A 64 -4.83 -2.04 -12.09
CA GLU A 64 -3.68 -1.18 -12.42
C GLU A 64 -3.63 0.07 -11.55
N ARG A 65 -4.77 0.73 -11.33
CA ARG A 65 -4.86 1.92 -10.47
C ARG A 65 -4.52 1.58 -9.01
N VAL A 66 -5.03 0.47 -8.48
CA VAL A 66 -4.72 -0.03 -7.13
C VAL A 66 -3.22 -0.31 -6.97
N ILE A 67 -2.62 -1.03 -7.93
CA ILE A 67 -1.19 -1.39 -7.87
C ILE A 67 -0.32 -0.13 -7.93
N THR A 68 -0.68 0.80 -8.81
CA THR A 68 0.00 2.09 -8.94
C THR A 68 -0.09 2.87 -7.64
N TRP A 69 -1.28 3.01 -7.06
CA TRP A 69 -1.49 3.68 -5.79
C TRP A 69 -0.69 3.06 -4.65
N LEU A 70 -0.71 1.73 -4.52
CA LEU A 70 0.09 1.02 -3.52
C LEU A 70 1.58 1.37 -3.68
N THR A 71 2.08 1.41 -4.91
CA THR A 71 3.46 1.80 -5.20
C THR A 71 3.74 3.27 -4.85
N GLU A 72 2.82 4.19 -5.20
CA GLU A 72 2.89 5.62 -4.88
C GLU A 72 2.98 5.87 -3.38
N ILE A 73 2.16 5.18 -2.57
CA ILE A 73 2.21 5.32 -1.12
C ILE A 73 3.39 4.56 -0.49
N GLY A 74 4.25 3.93 -1.28
CA GLY A 74 5.48 3.26 -0.84
C GLY A 74 5.33 1.76 -0.58
N VAL A 75 4.17 1.14 -0.78
CA VAL A 75 4.04 -0.32 -0.67
C VAL A 75 4.86 -0.97 -1.77
N ARG A 76 5.64 -1.98 -1.40
CA ARG A 76 6.49 -2.78 -2.27
C ARG A 76 6.11 -4.24 -2.11
N TYR A 77 6.19 -4.94 -3.23
CA TYR A 77 6.01 -6.38 -3.30
C TYR A 77 7.18 -6.96 -4.09
N GLU A 78 7.91 -7.87 -3.48
CA GLU A 78 8.99 -8.59 -4.15
C GLU A 78 8.93 -10.08 -3.79
N LYS A 79 9.49 -10.90 -4.68
CA LYS A 79 9.74 -12.31 -4.42
C LYS A 79 11.23 -12.49 -4.12
N ASP A 80 11.55 -13.26 -3.08
CA ASP A 80 12.95 -13.68 -2.88
C ASP A 80 13.37 -14.77 -3.87
N GLU A 81 14.62 -15.21 -3.75
CA GLU A 81 15.19 -16.31 -4.55
C GLU A 81 14.43 -17.64 -4.39
N ASN A 82 13.65 -17.80 -3.31
CA ASN A 82 12.84 -18.97 -3.01
C ASN A 82 11.36 -18.80 -3.41
N LEU A 83 11.01 -17.73 -4.13
CA LEU A 83 9.64 -17.36 -4.51
C LEU A 83 8.70 -17.07 -3.33
N ASN A 84 9.25 -16.76 -2.15
CA ASN A 84 8.43 -16.28 -1.04
C ASN A 84 8.03 -14.84 -1.30
N ASP A 85 6.77 -14.53 -1.02
CA ASP A 85 6.20 -13.20 -1.20
C ASP A 85 6.51 -12.33 0.02
N TYR A 86 7.11 -11.17 -0.23
CA TYR A 86 7.32 -10.15 0.79
C TYR A 86 6.58 -8.89 0.38
N CYS A 87 5.81 -8.37 1.33
CA CYS A 87 5.15 -7.08 1.22
C CYS A 87 5.68 -6.19 2.34
N TRP A 88 6.19 -5.02 1.98
CA TRP A 88 6.68 -4.05 2.95
C TRP A 88 6.44 -2.63 2.47
N TRP A 89 6.65 -1.69 3.38
CA TRP A 89 6.53 -0.27 3.10
C TRP A 89 7.92 0.34 2.95
N ASP A 90 8.31 0.75 1.74
CA ASP A 90 9.52 1.50 1.46
C ASP A 90 9.24 3.00 1.56
N ARG A 91 9.87 3.63 2.55
CA ARG A 91 9.66 5.03 2.91
C ARG A 91 10.68 5.98 2.28
N ARG A 92 11.45 5.51 1.29
CA ARG A 92 12.41 6.33 0.56
C ARG A 92 11.65 7.09 -0.53
N GLU A 93 11.72 8.41 -0.44
CA GLU A 93 11.10 9.42 -1.31
C GLU A 93 9.69 9.82 -0.87
N PHE A 94 9.58 10.76 0.08
CA PHE A 94 8.82 12.03 -0.04
C PHE A 94 9.30 13.02 1.04
#